data_AF-A0A7J4Q1B6-F1
#
_entry.id   AF-A0A7J4Q1B6-F1
#
_cell.length_a   1.000
_cell.length_b   1.000
_cell.length_c   1.000
_cell.angle_alpha   90.00
_cell.angle_beta   90.00
_cell.angle_gamma   90.00
#
_symmetry.space_group_name_H-M   'P 1'
#
loop_
_entity.id
_entity.type
_entity.pdbx_description
1 polymer ?
#
loop_
_entity_poly.entity_id
_entity_poly.type
_entity_poly.pdbx_seq_one_letter_code
_entity_poly.pdbx_strand_id
1 'polypeptide(L)'
;MTAKRTTTTPLPTTGLLLIGMGPGRLSAMSLEAVEAAKAADVRRYEAYTALWPQSELDALEVAVGSVEKVMRPEVEQPDVLFELARTSLVALLVVGDPLQATTHVDLQLQAAEAGIECRVFHGVSITTLVTGAIGLSNYKFGRQTTLTYPYGGWVATS
;
A
#
# COMPACT_ATOMS: atom_id res chain seq x y z
N MET A 1 -22.41 -20.32 19.63
CA MET A 1 -22.60 -19.06 18.89
C MET A 1 -21.55 -18.06 19.37
N THR A 2 -20.39 -18.05 18.73
CA THR A 2 -19.27 -17.19 19.14
C THR A 2 -19.44 -15.86 18.42
N ALA A 3 -19.84 -14.82 19.14
CA ALA A 3 -19.91 -13.47 18.61
C ALA A 3 -18.52 -13.06 18.11
N LYS A 4 -18.38 -12.81 16.80
CA LYS A 4 -17.20 -12.16 16.23
C LYS A 4 -17.16 -10.74 16.79
N ARG A 5 -16.39 -10.53 17.86
CA ARG A 5 -15.98 -9.19 18.29
C ARG A 5 -14.95 -8.70 17.29
N THR A 6 -15.40 -8.01 16.24
CA THR A 6 -14.50 -7.29 15.34
C THR A 6 -14.14 -5.98 16.05
N THR A 7 -12.96 -5.92 16.67
CA THR A 7 -12.40 -4.72 17.30
C THR A 7 -11.78 -3.79 16.27
N THR A 8 -12.49 -3.52 15.17
CA THR A 8 -11.99 -2.64 14.11
C THR A 8 -12.64 -1.27 14.28
N THR A 9 -11.81 -0.23 14.37
CA THR A 9 -12.28 1.15 14.34
C THR A 9 -13.11 1.36 13.06
N PRO A 10 -14.36 1.85 13.14
CA PRO A 10 -15.20 2.02 11.96
C PRO A 10 -14.54 2.96 10.96
N LEU A 11 -14.51 2.58 9.68
CA LEU A 11 -13.94 3.36 8.58
C LEU A 11 -14.63 4.73 8.44
N PRO A 12 -13.92 5.76 7.96
CA PRO A 12 -14.55 7.05 7.70
C PRO A 12 -15.45 6.93 6.45
N THR A 13 -16.40 7.85 6.32
CA THR A 13 -17.30 7.88 5.16
C THR A 13 -16.58 8.33 3.89
N THR A 14 -15.58 9.20 4.03
CA THR A 14 -14.70 9.67 2.96
C THR A 14 -13.28 9.73 3.48
N GLY A 15 -12.30 9.66 2.60
CA GLY A 15 -10.89 9.75 2.97
C GLY A 15 -10.02 8.80 2.17
N LEU A 16 -8.76 8.68 2.58
CA LEU A 16 -7.76 7.85 1.93
C LEU A 16 -7.40 6.65 2.81
N LEU A 17 -7.42 5.46 2.24
CA LEU A 17 -6.96 4.23 2.85
C LEU A 17 -5.67 3.79 2.15
N LEU A 18 -4.53 3.86 2.83
CA LEU A 18 -3.28 3.30 2.36
C LEU A 18 -3.22 1.83 2.76
N ILE A 19 -3.28 0.92 1.80
CA ILE A 19 -3.47 -0.51 2.05
C ILE A 19 -2.27 -1.29 1.54
N GLY A 20 -1.53 -1.91 2.47
CA GLY A 20 -0.47 -2.86 2.18
C GLY A 20 -1.00 -4.19 1.69
N MET A 21 -0.63 -4.56 0.47
CA MET A 21 -1.07 -5.81 -0.15
C MET A 21 -0.20 -7.01 0.25
N GLY A 22 1.03 -6.76 0.71
CA GLY A 22 1.99 -7.83 0.95
C GLY A 22 2.66 -8.38 -0.33
N PRO A 23 3.36 -9.53 -0.25
CA PRO A 23 4.22 -10.05 -1.31
C PRO A 23 3.44 -10.88 -2.35
N GLY A 24 2.78 -10.19 -3.28
CA GLY A 24 2.34 -10.78 -4.55
C GLY A 24 1.29 -11.89 -4.48
N ARG A 25 0.55 -12.00 -3.36
CA ARG A 25 -0.52 -12.99 -3.18
C ARG A 25 -1.66 -12.40 -2.36
N LEU A 26 -2.90 -12.55 -2.83
CA LEU A 26 -4.11 -12.11 -2.12
C LEU A 26 -4.20 -12.73 -0.72
N SER A 27 -3.85 -14.02 -0.61
CA SER A 27 -3.84 -14.75 0.67
C SER A 27 -2.83 -14.22 1.70
N ALA A 28 -1.87 -13.39 1.27
CA ALA A 28 -0.90 -12.76 2.16
C ALA A 28 -1.36 -11.39 2.67
N MET A 29 -2.48 -10.86 2.18
CA MET A 29 -3.11 -9.66 2.73
C MET A 29 -3.70 -9.96 4.10
N SER A 30 -3.65 -8.97 5.00
CA SER A 30 -4.39 -9.08 6.25
C SER A 30 -5.90 -9.06 5.96
N LEU A 31 -6.69 -9.73 6.82
CA LEU A 31 -8.15 -9.69 6.69
C LEU A 31 -8.67 -8.26 6.78
N GLU A 32 -8.06 -7.43 7.62
CA GLU A 32 -8.43 -6.03 7.76
C GLU A 32 -8.18 -5.22 6.49
N ALA A 33 -7.04 -5.43 5.81
CA ALA A 33 -6.73 -4.81 4.53
C ALA A 33 -7.74 -5.19 3.43
N VAL A 34 -8.12 -6.46 3.36
CA VAL A 34 -9.12 -6.94 2.39
C VAL A 34 -10.49 -6.32 2.66
N GLU A 35 -10.93 -6.29 3.92
CA GLU A 35 -12.22 -5.70 4.27
C GLU A 35 -12.24 -4.17 4.05
N ALA A 36 -11.12 -3.48 4.31
CA ALA A 36 -10.97 -2.06 4.00
C ALA A 36 -11.04 -1.79 2.49
N ALA A 37 -10.37 -2.62 1.67
CA ALA A 37 -10.42 -2.49 0.21
C ALA A 37 -11.81 -2.77 -0.37
N LYS A 38 -12.56 -3.72 0.22
CA LYS A 38 -13.97 -3.98 -0.13
C LYS A 38 -14.88 -2.81 0.20
N ALA A 39 -14.65 -2.16 1.34
CA ALA A 39 -15.48 -1.06 1.81
C ALA A 39 -15.26 0.25 1.04
N ALA A 40 -14.11 0.40 0.35
CA ALA A 40 -13.82 1.58 -0.44
C ALA A 40 -14.80 1.76 -1.61
N ASP A 41 -15.04 3.00 -2.02
CA ASP A 41 -15.82 3.32 -3.22
C ASP A 41 -14.93 3.25 -4.46
N VAL A 42 -13.69 3.72 -4.33
CA VAL A 42 -12.68 3.76 -5.39
C VAL A 42 -11.45 2.99 -4.95
N ARG A 43 -10.91 2.13 -5.82
CA ARG A 43 -9.67 1.38 -5.58
C ARG A 43 -8.65 1.71 -6.66
N ARG A 44 -7.48 2.18 -6.23
CA ARG A 44 -6.31 2.45 -7.07
C ARG A 44 -5.20 1.47 -6.71
N TYR A 45 -4.51 0.91 -7.70
CA TYR A 45 -3.36 0.05 -7.49
C TYR A 45 -2.10 0.70 -8.04
N GLU A 46 -1.13 0.92 -7.17
CA GLU A 46 0.17 1.43 -7.57
C GLU A 46 1.07 0.32 -8.12
N ALA A 47 1.35 0.37 -9.42
CA ALA A 47 2.13 -0.67 -10.10
C ALA A 47 3.61 -0.33 -10.35
N TYR A 48 4.08 0.88 -9.98
CA TYR A 48 5.44 1.33 -10.32
C TYR A 48 6.52 1.00 -9.27
N THR A 49 6.13 0.69 -8.04
CA THR A 49 7.05 0.26 -6.97
C THR A 49 7.33 -1.23 -7.02
N ALA A 50 6.30 -2.04 -7.28
CA ALA A 50 6.43 -3.46 -7.57
C ALA A 50 5.18 -3.99 -8.29
N LEU A 51 5.37 -5.06 -9.08
CA LEU A 51 4.28 -5.72 -9.78
C LEU A 51 3.76 -6.92 -9.00
N TRP A 52 2.44 -7.04 -8.93
CA TRP A 52 1.76 -8.27 -8.53
C TRP A 52 1.55 -9.21 -9.73
N PRO A 53 1.57 -10.54 -9.54
CA PRO A 53 1.16 -11.48 -10.57
C PRO A 53 -0.25 -11.15 -11.06
N GLN A 54 -0.47 -11.11 -12.38
CA GLN A 54 -1.77 -10.70 -12.94
C GLN A 54 -2.92 -11.59 -12.42
N SER A 55 -2.70 -12.90 -12.30
CA SER A 55 -3.70 -13.82 -11.75
C SER A 55 -4.12 -13.51 -10.31
N GLU A 56 -3.21 -12.97 -9.49
CA GLU A 56 -3.49 -12.57 -8.11
C GLU A 56 -4.20 -11.23 -8.05
N LEU A 57 -3.89 -10.32 -9.00
CA LEU A 57 -4.63 -9.07 -9.16
C LEU A 57 -6.08 -9.35 -9.61
N ASP A 58 -6.28 -10.27 -10.57
CA ASP A 58 -7.62 -10.68 -11.02
C ASP A 58 -8.43 -11.28 -9.86
N ALA A 59 -7.79 -12.13 -9.03
CA ALA A 59 -8.42 -12.70 -7.84
C ALA A 59 -8.77 -11.63 -6.80
N LEU A 60 -7.93 -10.60 -6.65
CA LEU A 60 -8.22 -9.46 -5.80
C LEU A 60 -9.44 -8.70 -6.31
N GLU A 61 -9.54 -8.39 -7.60
CA GLU A 61 -10.69 -7.66 -8.17
C GLU A 61 -12.00 -8.41 -7.98
N VAL A 62 -11.99 -9.75 -8.08
CA VAL A 62 -13.16 -10.59 -7.74
C VAL A 62 -13.55 -10.42 -6.27
N ALA A 63 -12.57 -10.27 -5.37
CA ALA A 63 -12.81 -10.17 -3.94
C ALA A 63 -13.22 -8.77 -3.46
N VAL A 64 -12.68 -7.70 -4.07
CA VAL A 64 -12.81 -6.32 -3.58
C VAL A 64 -13.52 -5.36 -4.54
N GLY A 65 -13.82 -5.81 -5.77
CA GLY A 65 -14.34 -4.96 -6.85
C GLY A 65 -13.22 -4.44 -7.76
N SER A 66 -13.60 -3.70 -8.81
CA SER A 66 -12.67 -3.19 -9.82
C SER A 66 -11.57 -2.32 -9.22
N VAL A 67 -10.36 -2.50 -9.73
CA VAL A 67 -9.14 -1.80 -9.31
C VAL A 67 -8.51 -1.11 -10.52
N GLU A 68 -8.29 0.20 -10.42
CA GLU A 68 -7.64 0.97 -11.48
C GLU A 68 -6.14 1.11 -11.22
N LYS A 69 -5.31 0.74 -12.20
CA LYS A 69 -3.85 0.92 -12.11
C LYS A 69 -3.49 2.41 -12.22
N VAL A 70 -2.65 2.89 -11.32
CA VAL A 70 -2.12 4.26 -11.33
C VAL A 70 -0.60 4.27 -11.42
N MET A 71 -0.08 5.28 -12.10
CA MET A 71 1.36 5.48 -12.28
C MET A 71 1.90 6.55 -11.33
N ARG A 72 3.23 6.60 -11.21
CA ARG A 72 3.94 7.50 -10.30
C ARG A 72 3.45 8.96 -10.27
N PRO A 73 3.23 9.63 -11.41
CA PRO A 73 2.81 11.03 -11.38
C PRO A 73 1.50 11.25 -10.62
N GLU A 74 0.56 10.31 -10.69
CA GLU A 74 -0.75 10.42 -10.06
C GLU A 74 -0.70 10.22 -8.53
N VAL A 75 0.37 9.59 -8.03
CA VAL A 75 0.59 9.37 -6.59
C VAL A 75 1.49 10.45 -6.00
N GLU A 76 2.55 10.85 -6.72
CA GLU A 76 3.46 11.93 -6.29
C GLU A 76 2.84 13.33 -6.45
N GLN A 77 1.82 13.49 -7.31
CA GLN A 77 0.99 14.70 -7.43
C GLN A 77 -0.47 14.31 -7.15
N PRO A 78 -0.89 14.24 -5.87
CA PRO A 78 -2.10 13.55 -5.48
C PRO A 78 -3.39 14.37 -5.65
N ASP A 79 -3.40 15.44 -6.45
CA ASP A 79 -4.54 16.35 -6.60
C ASP A 79 -5.84 15.58 -6.93
N VAL A 80 -5.77 14.69 -7.92
CA VAL A 80 -6.91 13.86 -8.33
C VAL A 80 -7.33 12.88 -7.24
N LEU A 81 -6.36 12.27 -6.55
CA LEU A 81 -6.61 11.31 -5.48
C LEU A 81 -7.29 11.99 -4.29
N PHE A 82 -6.88 13.22 -3.97
CA PHE A 82 -7.41 14.01 -2.88
C PHE A 82 -8.80 14.54 -3.18
N GLU A 83 -9.07 15.01 -4.39
CA GLU A 83 -10.42 15.42 -4.78
C GLU A 83 -11.43 14.26 -4.69
N LEU A 84 -11.02 13.05 -5.09
CA LEU A 84 -11.82 11.84 -4.86
C LEU A 84 -12.00 11.55 -3.37
N ALA A 85 -10.93 11.60 -2.58
CA ALA A 85 -10.96 11.28 -1.16
C ALA A 85 -11.79 12.27 -0.31
N ARG A 86 -12.06 13.49 -0.81
CA ARG A 86 -12.98 14.44 -0.17
C ARG A 86 -14.45 14.03 -0.25
N THR A 87 -14.81 13.24 -1.26
CA THR A 87 -16.21 12.93 -1.58
C THR A 87 -16.53 11.45 -1.53
N SER A 88 -15.51 10.60 -1.42
CA SER A 88 -15.61 9.15 -1.43
C SER A 88 -14.52 8.52 -0.57
N LEU A 89 -14.68 7.25 -0.23
CA LEU A 89 -13.65 6.45 0.42
C LEU A 89 -12.73 5.83 -0.63
N VAL A 90 -11.47 6.27 -0.67
CA VAL A 90 -10.51 5.88 -1.69
C VAL A 90 -9.46 4.94 -1.10
N ALA A 91 -9.30 3.75 -1.66
CA ALA A 91 -8.22 2.83 -1.34
C ALA A 91 -7.07 2.97 -2.33
N LEU A 92 -5.87 3.26 -1.83
CA LEU A 92 -4.62 3.13 -2.57
C LEU A 92 -3.92 1.84 -2.12
N LEU A 93 -3.90 0.86 -3.01
CA LEU A 93 -3.33 -0.46 -2.82
C LEU A 93 -1.84 -0.42 -3.19
N VAL A 94 -0.98 -0.72 -2.22
CA VAL A 94 0.48 -0.64 -2.31
C VAL A 94 1.09 -2.01 -2.08
N VAL A 95 1.99 -2.44 -2.96
CA VAL A 95 2.68 -3.73 -2.80
C VAL A 95 3.56 -3.72 -1.56
N GLY A 96 3.50 -4.80 -0.77
CA GLY A 96 4.23 -4.88 0.50
C GLY A 96 3.52 -4.09 1.60
N ASP A 97 4.22 -3.15 2.22
CA ASP A 97 3.69 -2.25 3.24
C ASP A 97 3.84 -0.79 2.78
N PRO A 98 2.80 0.06 2.93
CA PRO A 98 2.85 1.43 2.40
C PRO A 98 3.99 2.26 2.99
N LEU A 99 4.42 2.04 4.24
CA LEU A 99 5.32 2.95 4.95
C LEU A 99 6.74 2.40 5.19
N GLN A 100 7.08 1.23 4.65
CA GLN A 100 8.38 0.59 4.93
C GLN A 100 9.52 0.97 3.97
N ALA A 101 9.23 1.35 2.72
CA ALA A 101 10.28 1.60 1.71
C ALA A 101 9.78 2.50 0.56
N THR A 102 8.87 3.44 0.84
CA THR A 102 8.23 4.25 -0.20
C THR A 102 8.01 5.69 0.26
N THR A 103 7.65 6.56 -0.68
CA THR A 103 7.31 7.98 -0.48
C THR A 103 5.90 8.19 0.08
N HIS A 104 5.13 7.14 0.37
CA HIS A 104 3.73 7.27 0.82
C HIS A 104 3.59 7.91 2.21
N VAL A 105 4.66 8.02 3.00
CA VAL A 105 4.66 8.86 4.21
C VAL A 105 4.35 10.32 3.84
N ASP A 106 4.92 10.82 2.75
CA ASP A 106 4.66 12.19 2.29
C ASP A 106 3.20 12.36 1.86
N LEU A 107 2.61 11.32 1.26
CA LEU A 107 1.18 11.32 0.90
C LEU A 107 0.28 11.39 2.14
N GLN A 108 0.63 10.66 3.21
CA GLN A 108 -0.10 10.71 4.48
C GLN A 108 -0.02 12.10 5.13
N LEU A 109 1.15 12.74 5.10
CA LEU A 109 1.35 14.09 5.63
C LEU A 109 0.56 15.12 4.83
N GLN A 110 0.64 15.07 3.49
CA GLN A 110 -0.12 15.94 2.60
C GLN A 110 -1.64 15.78 2.78
N ALA A 111 -2.13 14.55 2.99
CA ALA A 111 -3.54 14.30 3.27
C ALA A 111 -3.98 14.98 4.57
N ALA A 112 -3.16 14.90 5.63
CA ALA A 112 -3.43 15.57 6.90
C ALA A 112 -3.46 17.10 6.74
N GLU A 113 -2.52 17.69 6.00
CA GLU A 113 -2.50 19.13 5.69
C GLU A 113 -3.73 19.56 4.88
N ALA A 114 -4.21 18.71 3.98
CA ALA A 114 -5.40 18.92 3.16
C ALA A 114 -6.74 18.66 3.91
N GLY A 115 -6.69 18.26 5.18
CA GLY A 115 -7.85 17.92 6.01
C GLY A 115 -8.54 16.62 5.61
N ILE A 116 -7.83 15.71 4.95
CA ILE A 116 -8.34 14.42 4.49
C ILE A 116 -7.94 13.35 5.51
N GLU A 117 -8.91 12.59 6.03
CA GLU A 117 -8.62 11.48 6.92
C GLU A 117 -7.86 10.39 6.15
N CYS A 118 -6.68 10.04 6.64
CA CYS A 118 -5.84 9.01 6.04
C CYS A 118 -5.62 7.86 7.03
N ARG A 119 -6.04 6.64 6.67
CA ARG A 119 -5.83 5.43 7.47
C ARG A 119 -4.88 4.47 6.78
N VAL A 120 -4.05 3.80 7.58
CA VAL A 120 -3.04 2.87 7.08
C VAL A 120 -3.38 1.45 7.53
N PHE A 121 -3.44 0.54 6.57
CA PHE A 121 -3.55 -0.90 6.79
C PHE A 121 -2.22 -1.52 6.41
N HIS A 122 -1.48 -1.98 7.41
CA HIS A 122 -0.14 -2.52 7.21
C HIS A 122 -0.16 -3.87 6.48
N GLY A 123 0.89 -4.10 5.70
CA GLY A 123 1.08 -5.30 4.91
C GLY A 123 2.41 -6.00 5.22
N VAL A 124 2.58 -7.21 4.70
CA VAL A 124 3.83 -7.95 4.87
C VAL A 124 4.90 -7.39 3.92
N SER A 125 5.96 -6.79 4.44
CA SER A 125 7.04 -6.18 3.64
C SER A 125 8.22 -7.12 3.39
N ILE A 126 8.95 -6.90 2.30
CA ILE A 126 10.21 -7.60 2.02
C ILE A 126 11.25 -7.39 3.13
N THR A 127 11.22 -6.22 3.77
CA THR A 127 12.15 -5.83 4.84
C THR A 127 12.07 -6.77 6.04
N THR A 128 10.90 -7.33 6.32
CA THR A 128 10.69 -8.30 7.42
C THR A 128 10.74 -9.74 6.93
N LEU A 129 10.29 -10.02 5.70
CA LEU A 129 10.34 -11.36 5.12
C LEU A 129 11.76 -11.88 4.95
N VAL A 130 12.65 -11.05 4.42
CA VAL A 130 13.98 -11.51 4.00
C VAL A 130 14.76 -12.06 5.18
N THR A 131 14.77 -11.36 6.32
CA THR A 131 15.58 -11.75 7.49
C THR A 131 15.17 -13.12 8.03
N GLY A 132 13.86 -13.39 8.09
CA GLY A 132 13.31 -14.67 8.51
C GLY A 132 13.54 -15.78 7.49
N ALA A 133 13.35 -15.49 6.20
CA ALA A 133 13.49 -16.47 5.13
C ALA A 133 14.91 -17.05 5.00
N ILE A 134 15.94 -16.25 5.33
CA ILE A 134 17.34 -16.68 5.27
C ILE A 134 17.94 -17.03 6.65
N GLY A 135 17.12 -17.06 7.70
CA GLY A 135 17.55 -17.45 9.05
C GLY A 135 18.52 -16.47 9.73
N LEU A 136 18.59 -15.22 9.27
CA LEU A 136 19.44 -14.20 9.85
C LEU A 136 18.70 -13.42 10.94
N SER A 137 19.45 -12.99 11.96
CA SER A 137 18.90 -12.18 13.03
C SER A 137 18.50 -10.79 12.51
N ASN A 138 17.21 -10.46 12.59
CA ASN A 138 16.69 -9.15 12.18
C ASN A 138 17.43 -7.99 12.88
N TYR A 139 17.81 -8.17 14.15
CA TYR A 139 18.56 -7.17 14.93
C TYR A 139 19.97 -6.85 14.40
N LYS A 140 20.50 -7.68 13.47
CA LYS A 140 21.81 -7.46 12.83
C LYS A 140 21.71 -6.78 11.47
N PHE A 141 20.50 -6.52 10.94
CA PHE A 141 20.35 -5.77 9.70
C PHE A 141 20.61 -4.29 9.95
N GLY A 142 21.48 -3.71 9.12
CA GLY A 142 21.86 -2.29 9.17
C GLY A 142 20.96 -1.40 8.32
N ARG A 143 21.51 -0.24 7.92
CA ARG A 143 20.81 0.68 7.01
C ARG A 143 20.57 0.03 5.65
N GLN A 144 19.37 0.23 5.12
CA GLN A 144 18.97 -0.22 3.79
C GLN A 144 19.45 0.79 2.74
N THR A 145 19.72 0.31 1.52
CA THR A 145 20.06 1.15 0.37
C THR A 145 19.46 0.55 -0.90
N THR A 146 19.22 1.39 -1.90
CA THR A 146 18.71 0.99 -3.22
C THR A 146 19.84 1.07 -4.23
N LEU A 147 20.14 -0.06 -4.88
CA LEU A 147 21.08 -0.09 -6.00
C LEU A 147 20.35 0.36 -7.27
N THR A 148 20.77 1.49 -7.83
CA THR A 148 20.14 2.08 -9.03
C THR A 148 20.87 1.66 -10.29
N TYR A 149 20.14 1.62 -11.40
CA TYR A 149 20.75 1.44 -12.72
C TYR A 149 21.57 2.69 -13.10
N PRO A 150 22.69 2.52 -13.84
CA PRO A 150 23.41 3.66 -14.40
C PRO A 150 22.48 4.49 -15.28
N TYR A 151 22.47 5.80 -15.09
CA TYR A 151 21.68 6.72 -15.91
C TYR A 151 22.60 7.74 -16.57
N GLY A 152 22.62 7.77 -17.90
CA GLY A 152 23.42 8.74 -18.67
C GLY A 152 24.94 8.67 -18.38
N GLY A 153 25.48 7.49 -18.04
CA GLY A 153 26.89 7.31 -17.67
C GLY A 153 27.23 7.67 -16.22
N TRP A 154 26.23 8.06 -15.42
CA TRP A 154 26.38 8.32 -13.99
C TRP A 154 26.01 7.08 -13.17
N VAL A 155 26.83 6.75 -12.18
CA VAL A 155 26.59 5.68 -11.20
C VAL A 155 26.43 6.33 -9.84
N ALA A 156 25.34 6.04 -9.14
CA ALA A 156 25.15 6.51 -7.78
C ALA A 156 26.22 5.88 -6.87
N THR A 157 27.12 6.71 -6.34
CA THR A 157 28.19 6.27 -5.42
C THR A 157 27.81 6.41 -3.94
N SER A 158 26.68 7.08 -3.66
CA SER A 158 26.14 7.32 -2.31
C SER A 158 24.68 7.71 -2.40
#